data_AF-A0A1Q5XKY2-F1
#
_entry.id   AF-A0A1Q5XKY2-F1
#
_cell.length_a   1.000
_cell.length_b   1.000
_cell.length_c   1.000
_cell.angle_alpha   90.00
_cell.angle_beta   90.00
_cell.angle_gamma   90.00
#
_symmetry.space_group_name_H-M   'P 1'
#
loop_
_entity.id
_entity.type
_entity.pdbx_description
1 polymer ?
#
loop_
_entity_poly.entity_id
_entity_poly.type
_entity_poly.pdbx_seq_one_letter_code
_entity_poly.pdbx_strand_id
1 'polypeptide(L)'
;MFKSFDSSRVFKLWYYHISHGELLVRSIKSADNAKNIDIIFIDVTYVELPYILTNLKIEEAKNEDLLYIKKKIDKDVRLENITILSSNDKRYFVVAFRIKVVENELDMFELPFSKLY
;
A
#
# COMPACT_ATOMS: atom_id res chain seq x y z
N MET A 1 -3.90 -5.72 -13.72
CA MET A 1 -4.88 -4.63 -13.60
C MET A 1 -5.66 -4.87 -12.32
N PHE A 2 -5.51 -3.97 -11.35
CA PHE A 2 -6.11 -4.13 -10.02
C PHE A 2 -7.58 -3.67 -10.07
N LYS A 3 -8.50 -4.50 -9.58
CA LYS A 3 -9.90 -4.11 -9.41
C LYS A 3 -9.95 -3.16 -8.21
N SER A 4 -10.63 -2.02 -8.36
CA SER A 4 -10.83 -1.00 -7.34
C SER A 4 -11.02 -1.57 -5.93
N PHE A 5 -10.37 -0.96 -4.94
CA PHE A 5 -10.52 -1.32 -3.52
C PHE A 5 -10.95 -0.10 -2.71
N ASP A 6 -11.93 -0.32 -1.83
CA ASP A 6 -12.51 0.68 -0.94
C ASP A 6 -12.84 -0.01 0.39
N SER A 7 -12.40 0.57 1.51
CA SER A 7 -12.64 0.02 2.84
C SER A 7 -12.72 1.11 3.91
N SER A 8 -13.75 1.03 4.76
CA SER A 8 -13.89 1.88 5.95
C SER A 8 -13.03 1.42 7.14
N ARG A 9 -12.31 0.29 7.03
CA ARG A 9 -11.46 -0.21 8.10
C ARG A 9 -10.27 0.73 8.36
N VAL A 10 -9.72 0.63 9.56
CA VAL A 10 -8.46 1.31 9.92
C VAL A 10 -7.29 0.45 9.43
N PHE A 11 -6.43 1.05 8.63
CA PHE A 11 -5.17 0.47 8.17
C PHE A 11 -4.01 1.19 8.83
N LYS A 12 -2.93 0.45 9.08
CA LYS A 12 -1.69 1.00 9.61
C LYS A 12 -0.52 0.63 8.71
N LEU A 13 0.47 1.52 8.60
CA LEU A 13 1.81 1.13 8.13
C LEU A 13 2.34 0.11 9.12
N TRP A 14 2.33 -1.16 8.73
CA TRP A 14 2.55 -2.27 9.64
C TRP A 14 4.00 -2.72 9.65
N TYR A 15 4.61 -2.77 8.47
CA TYR A 15 5.98 -3.20 8.29
C TYR A 15 6.56 -2.54 7.04
N TYR A 16 7.82 -2.13 7.13
CA TYR A 16 8.57 -1.65 5.98
C TYR A 16 10.03 -2.10 6.06
N HIS A 17 10.48 -2.83 5.05
CA HIS A 17 11.84 -3.33 4.94
C HIS A 17 12.52 -2.76 3.71
N ILE A 18 13.32 -1.72 3.93
CA ILE A 18 13.92 -0.90 2.89
C ILE A 18 14.80 -1.75 1.96
N SER A 19 15.64 -2.63 2.53
CA SER A 19 16.63 -3.39 1.75
C SER A 19 16.00 -4.41 0.79
N HIS A 20 14.78 -4.87 1.09
CA HIS A 20 14.03 -5.78 0.21
C HIS A 20 12.89 -5.08 -0.54
N GLY A 21 12.68 -3.77 -0.33
CA GLY A 21 11.59 -3.04 -0.94
C GLY A 21 10.21 -3.59 -0.57
N GLU A 22 10.02 -4.05 0.67
CA GLU A 22 8.78 -4.69 1.12
C GLU A 22 8.00 -3.74 2.03
N LEU A 23 6.78 -3.38 1.64
CA LEU A 23 5.87 -2.56 2.47
C LEU A 23 4.57 -3.31 2.70
N LEU A 24 4.14 -3.36 3.96
CA LEU A 24 2.86 -3.90 4.38
C LEU A 24 2.03 -2.80 5.06
N VAL A 25 0.86 -2.56 4.50
CA VAL A 25 -0.20 -1.79 5.13
C VAL A 25 -1.29 -2.78 5.53
N ARG A 26 -1.60 -2.87 6.82
CA ARG A 26 -2.49 -3.91 7.37
C ARG A 26 -3.65 -3.31 8.16
N SER A 27 -4.83 -3.84 7.92
CA SER A 27 -5.95 -3.77 8.86
C SER A 27 -6.06 -5.12 9.57
N ILE A 28 -5.93 -5.12 10.90
CA ILE A 28 -5.93 -6.37 11.68
C ILE A 28 -7.35 -6.89 11.90
N LYS A 29 -7.47 -8.22 12.06
CA LYS A 29 -8.66 -8.86 12.59
C LYS A 29 -9.00 -8.30 13.98
N SER A 30 -10.29 -8.21 14.28
CA SER A 30 -10.86 -7.72 15.53
C SER A 30 -12.13 -8.52 15.86
N ALA A 31 -12.79 -8.22 16.99
CA ALA A 31 -14.08 -8.83 17.32
C ALA A 31 -15.12 -8.67 16.20
N ASP A 32 -15.11 -7.52 15.52
CA ASP A 32 -16.04 -7.21 14.41
C ASP A 32 -15.53 -7.68 13.04
N ASN A 33 -14.27 -8.12 12.94
CA ASN A 33 -13.60 -8.41 11.68
C ASN A 33 -12.78 -9.70 11.78
N ALA A 34 -13.28 -10.82 11.27
CA ALA A 34 -12.64 -12.13 11.44
C ALA A 34 -11.24 -12.28 10.79
N LYS A 35 -10.94 -11.48 9.75
CA LYS A 35 -9.70 -11.59 8.94
C LYS A 35 -8.96 -10.26 8.86
N ASN A 36 -7.63 -10.35 8.75
CA ASN A 36 -6.79 -9.23 8.36
C ASN A 36 -7.06 -8.86 6.90
N ILE A 37 -6.80 -7.60 6.54
CA ILE A 37 -6.64 -7.17 5.14
C ILE A 37 -5.23 -6.61 4.99
N ASP A 38 -4.46 -7.22 4.11
CA ASP A 38 -3.10 -6.82 3.80
C ASP A 38 -3.04 -6.16 2.43
N ILE A 39 -2.46 -4.97 2.38
CA ILE A 39 -2.04 -4.30 1.16
C ILE A 39 -0.51 -4.41 1.13
N ILE A 40 -0.04 -5.26 0.23
CA ILE A 40 1.34 -5.71 0.13
C ILE A 40 1.96 -5.04 -1.09
N PHE A 41 3.10 -4.38 -0.91
CA PHE A 41 3.90 -3.83 -2.00
C PHE A 41 5.28 -4.48 -2.03
N ILE A 42 5.77 -4.75 -3.26
CA ILE A 42 7.07 -5.39 -3.53
C ILE A 42 7.87 -4.52 -4.49
N ASP A 43 9.19 -4.49 -4.29
CA ASP A 43 10.16 -3.61 -4.95
C ASP A 43 9.77 -2.12 -4.79
N VAL A 44 9.47 -1.74 -3.56
CA VAL A 44 9.14 -0.37 -3.17
C VAL A 44 10.38 0.52 -3.27
N THR A 45 10.26 1.63 -3.99
CA THR A 45 11.35 2.61 -4.19
C THR A 45 11.02 3.99 -3.60
N TYR A 46 9.74 4.26 -3.32
CA TYR A 46 9.30 5.49 -2.67
C TYR A 46 8.01 5.26 -1.89
N VAL A 47 7.90 5.90 -0.73
CA VAL A 47 6.72 5.87 0.14
C VAL A 47 6.45 7.28 0.67
N GLU A 48 5.22 7.73 0.46
CA GLU A 48 4.66 8.95 1.04
C GLU A 48 3.33 8.58 1.67
N LEU A 49 3.35 8.21 2.95
CA LEU A 49 2.20 7.64 3.65
C LEU A 49 2.21 8.02 5.14
N PRO A 50 1.06 8.31 5.76
CA PRO A 50 0.95 8.40 7.21
C PRO A 50 1.00 7.01 7.85
N TYR A 51 1.20 6.97 9.17
CA TYR A 51 1.14 5.72 9.91
C TYR A 51 -0.27 5.11 9.97
N ILE A 52 -1.34 5.92 9.91
CA ILE A 52 -2.75 5.48 10.01
C ILE A 52 -3.53 5.98 8.79
N LEU A 53 -4.35 5.10 8.22
CA LEU A 53 -5.27 5.39 7.12
C LEU A 53 -6.67 4.89 7.51
N THR A 54 -7.68 5.71 7.27
CA THR A 54 -9.11 5.35 7.42
C THR A 54 -9.87 5.72 6.16
N ASN A 55 -11.00 5.04 5.87
CA ASN A 55 -11.75 5.25 4.62
C ASN A 55 -10.83 5.15 3.39
N LEU A 56 -10.09 4.05 3.33
CA LEU A 56 -8.99 3.84 2.41
C LEU A 56 -9.51 3.40 1.03
N LYS A 57 -9.08 4.11 -0.01
CA LYS A 57 -9.29 3.74 -1.41
C LYS A 57 -7.95 3.57 -2.11
N ILE A 58 -7.86 2.57 -2.98
CA ILE A 58 -6.71 2.39 -3.87
C ILE A 58 -7.09 2.87 -5.27
N GLU A 59 -6.33 3.84 -5.77
CA GLU A 59 -6.55 4.48 -7.06
C GLU A 59 -5.36 4.25 -8.00
N GLU A 60 -5.67 4.20 -9.30
CA GLU A 60 -4.65 4.25 -10.35
C GLU A 60 -4.10 5.68 -10.48
N ALA A 61 -2.78 5.80 -10.67
CA ALA A 61 -2.14 7.09 -10.87
C ALA A 61 -2.47 7.69 -12.24
N LYS A 62 -2.50 9.03 -12.29
CA LYS A 62 -2.66 9.82 -13.52
C LYS A 62 -1.36 10.51 -13.90
N ASN A 63 -1.30 11.07 -15.10
CA ASN A 63 -0.11 11.79 -15.60
C ASN A 63 0.32 12.96 -14.68
N GLU A 64 -0.62 13.63 -14.02
CA GLU A 64 -0.31 14.67 -13.03
C GLU A 64 0.45 14.12 -11.81
N ASP A 65 0.08 12.92 -11.35
CA ASP A 65 0.72 12.23 -10.24
C ASP A 65 2.14 11.79 -10.62
N LEU A 66 2.33 11.33 -11.85
CA LEU A 66 3.65 11.00 -12.40
C LEU A 66 4.60 12.20 -12.37
N LEU A 67 4.12 13.38 -12.82
CA LEU A 67 4.93 14.60 -12.81
C LEU A 67 5.28 15.03 -11.38
N TYR A 68 4.33 14.93 -10.44
CA TYR A 68 4.56 15.20 -9.02
C TYR A 68 5.66 14.29 -8.44
N ILE A 69 5.56 12.98 -8.68
CA ILE A 69 6.51 12.00 -8.15
C ILE A 69 7.89 12.16 -8.78
N LYS A 70 7.98 12.32 -10.12
CA LYS A 70 9.25 12.55 -10.81
C LYS A 70 10.00 13.75 -10.23
N LYS A 71 9.27 14.85 -9.99
CA LYS A 71 9.84 16.05 -9.37
C LYS A 71 10.30 15.81 -7.93
N LYS A 72 9.59 14.97 -7.17
CA LYS A 72 9.86 14.74 -5.74
C LYS A 72 11.04 13.81 -5.48
N ILE A 73 11.23 12.80 -6.33
CA ILE A 73 12.28 11.78 -6.12
C ILE A 73 13.51 11.95 -7.03
N ASP A 74 13.45 12.89 -7.99
CA ASP A 74 14.50 13.16 -8.98
C ASP A 74 14.97 11.92 -9.74
N LYS A 75 14.02 11.04 -10.09
CA LYS A 75 14.27 9.79 -10.84
C LYS A 75 13.15 9.53 -11.82
N ASP A 76 13.47 8.78 -12.87
CA ASP A 76 12.46 8.27 -13.78
C ASP A 76 11.63 7.17 -13.11
N VAL A 77 10.31 7.26 -13.28
CA VAL A 77 9.32 6.33 -12.74
C VAL A 77 8.31 6.07 -13.83
N ARG A 78 7.80 4.85 -13.88
CA ARG A 78 6.72 4.48 -14.80
C ARG A 78 5.37 4.66 -14.11
N LEU A 79 4.38 5.15 -14.84
CA LEU A 79 3.05 5.45 -14.29
C LEU A 79 2.42 4.23 -13.61
N GLU A 80 2.58 3.05 -14.21
CA GLU A 80 2.06 1.78 -13.70
C GLU A 80 2.67 1.32 -12.37
N ASN A 81 3.82 1.88 -11.98
CA ASN A 81 4.46 1.59 -10.70
C ASN A 81 3.94 2.51 -9.57
N ILE A 82 3.15 3.53 -9.88
CA ILE A 82 2.63 4.48 -8.90
C ILE A 82 1.25 4.02 -8.47
N THR A 83 1.10 3.73 -7.18
CA THR A 83 -0.18 3.46 -6.55
C THR A 83 -0.55 4.57 -5.60
N ILE A 84 -1.83 4.94 -5.61
CA ILE A 84 -2.36 5.99 -4.75
C ILE A 84 -3.23 5.38 -3.66
N LEU A 85 -2.91 5.74 -2.42
CA LEU A 85 -3.68 5.40 -1.23
C LEU A 85 -4.44 6.65 -0.78
N SER A 86 -5.72 6.74 -1.09
CA SER A 86 -6.57 7.86 -0.69
C SER A 86 -7.23 7.58 0.65
N SER A 87 -7.08 8.47 1.62
CA SER A 87 -7.67 8.34 2.95
C SER A 87 -8.18 9.70 3.45
N ASN A 88 -9.47 9.78 3.77
CA ASN A 88 -10.17 11.01 4.16
C ASN A 88 -9.83 12.21 3.24
N ASP A 89 -9.99 12.02 1.92
CA ASP A 89 -9.73 13.02 0.87
C ASP A 89 -8.26 13.46 0.73
N LYS A 90 -7.33 12.81 1.41
CA LYS A 90 -5.88 13.00 1.21
C LYS A 90 -5.32 11.86 0.38
N ARG A 91 -4.48 12.21 -0.60
CA ARG A 91 -3.82 11.27 -1.50
C ARG A 91 -2.39 11.04 -1.05
N TYR A 92 -2.02 9.78 -0.93
CA TYR A 92 -0.70 9.29 -0.53
C TYR A 92 -0.14 8.40 -1.64
N PHE A 93 1.19 8.31 -1.76
CA PHE A 93 1.83 7.68 -2.92
C PHE A 93 2.78 6.58 -2.50
N VAL A 94 2.68 5.44 -3.19
CA VAL A 94 3.66 4.35 -3.08
C VAL A 94 4.14 4.03 -4.49
N VAL A 95 5.46 4.03 -4.69
CA VAL A 95 6.07 3.59 -5.95
C VAL A 95 6.63 2.19 -5.73
N ALA A 96 6.04 1.20 -6.40
CA ALA A 96 6.39 -0.21 -6.27
C ALA A 96 6.21 -0.97 -7.59
N PHE A 97 6.93 -2.07 -7.78
CA PHE A 97 6.74 -2.91 -8.96
C PHE A 97 5.44 -3.72 -8.92
N ARG A 98 5.03 -4.15 -7.72
CA ARG A 98 3.81 -4.94 -7.53
C ARG A 98 3.05 -4.48 -6.30
N ILE A 99 1.72 -4.56 -6.41
CA ILE A 99 0.75 -4.43 -5.32
C ILE A 99 -0.15 -5.66 -5.29
N LYS A 100 -0.48 -6.13 -4.09
CA LYS A 100 -1.47 -7.19 -3.85
C LYS A 100 -2.32 -6.86 -2.63
N VAL A 101 -3.62 -7.07 -2.74
CA VAL A 101 -4.54 -6.99 -1.60
C VAL A 101 -5.04 -8.39 -1.24
N VAL A 102 -4.94 -8.79 0.02
CA VAL A 102 -5.25 -10.16 0.47
C VAL A 102 -5.93 -10.16 1.83
N GLU A 103 -7.02 -10.91 1.95
CA GLU A 103 -7.57 -11.27 3.25
C GLU A 103 -6.92 -12.53 3.81
N ASN A 104 -6.58 -12.54 5.09
CA ASN A 104 -5.91 -13.68 5.72
C ASN A 104 -6.18 -13.78 7.23
N GLU A 105 -5.78 -14.91 7.82
CA GLU A 105 -5.95 -15.20 9.25
C GLU A 105 -4.64 -15.18 10.03
N LEU A 106 -3.55 -14.68 9.41
CA LEU A 106 -2.23 -14.61 10.03
C LEU A 106 -2.29 -13.93 11.40
N ASP A 107 -1.38 -14.33 12.29
CA ASP A 107 -1.16 -13.61 13.52
C ASP A 107 -0.62 -12.19 13.24
N MET A 108 -0.78 -11.29 14.21
CA MET A 108 -0.36 -9.89 14.07
C MET A 108 1.15 -9.74 13.77
N PHE A 109 1.98 -10.67 14.25
CA PHE A 109 3.43 -10.64 14.01
C PHE A 109 3.88 -11.42 12.76
N GLU A 110 2.97 -12.18 12.13
CA GLU A 110 3.28 -12.91 10.90
C GLU A 110 3.23 -11.99 9.67
N LEU A 111 4.32 -12.00 8.90
CA LEU A 111 4.47 -11.21 7.68
C LEU A 111 4.18 -12.06 6.43
N PRO A 112 3.53 -11.51 5.40
CA PRO A 112 3.17 -12.26 4.20
C PRO A 112 4.33 -12.43 3.22
N PHE A 113 5.49 -11.81 3.46
CA PHE A 113 6.62 -11.76 2.52
C PHE A 113 7.39 -13.08 2.41
N SER A 114 7.47 -13.86 3.48
CA SER A 114 8.14 -15.18 3.47
C SER A 114 7.43 -16.23 2.60
N LYS A 115 6.21 -15.94 2.13
CA LYS A 115 5.38 -16.83 1.31
C LYS A 115 5.26 -16.36 -0.15
N LEU A 116 6.03 -15.35 -0.54
CA LEU A 116 6.00 -14.75 -1.89
C LEU A 116 7.13 -15.21 -2.82
N TYR A 117 8.02 -16.07 -2.32
CA TYR A 117 9.12 -16.70 -3.05
C TYR A 117 9.17 -18.20 -2.75
#